data_AF-B7NH53-F1
#
_entry.id   AF-B7NH53-F1
#
_cell.length_a   1.000
_cell.length_b   1.000
_cell.length_c   1.000
_cell.angle_alpha   90.00
_cell.angle_beta   90.00
_cell.angle_gamma   90.00
#
_symmetry.space_group_name_H-M   'P 1'
#
loop_
_entity.id
_entity.type
_entity.pdbx_description
1 polymer ?
#
loop_
_entity_poly.entity_id
_entity_poly.type
_entity_poly.pdbx_seq_one_letter_code
_entity_poly.pdbx_strand_id
1 'polypeptide(L)' 'MIDLENQEREVINLMFSQGISWLAAVRIRHKLSLAEVSKMLGISINSLKRIEKTERLSSNIKRKWQEFMVVHQSC' A
#
# COMPACT_ATOMS: atom_id res chain seq x y z
N MET A 1 18.03 -17.71 -5.22
CA MET A 1 17.07 -16.72 -5.74
C MET A 1 16.44 -16.09 -4.51
N ILE A 2 16.80 -14.84 -4.20
CA ILE A 2 16.13 -14.13 -3.10
C ILE A 2 14.70 -13.89 -3.60
N ASP A 3 13.75 -14.35 -2.81
CA ASP A 3 12.33 -14.27 -3.11
C ASP A 3 11.94 -12.80 -3.21
N LEU A 4 11.57 -12.35 -4.42
CA LEU A 4 11.27 -10.94 -4.69
C LEU A 4 10.17 -10.43 -3.75
N GLU A 5 9.20 -11.29 -3.41
CA GLU A 5 8.12 -10.96 -2.49
C GLU A 5 8.64 -10.70 -1.07
N ASN A 6 9.65 -11.45 -0.65
CA ASN A 6 10.25 -11.28 0.67
C ASN A 6 11.01 -9.95 0.75
N GLN A 7 11.72 -9.55 -0.32
CA GLN A 7 12.36 -8.23 -0.38
C GLN A 7 11.34 -7.08 -0.41
N GLU A 8 10.22 -7.25 -1.12
CA GLU A 8 9.16 -6.23 -1.12
C GLU A 8 8.53 -6.05 0.26
N ARG A 9 8.25 -7.16 0.94
CA ARG A 9 7.79 -7.14 2.34
C ARG A 9 8.80 -6.47 3.25
N GLU A 10 10.09 -6.78 3.11
CA GLU A 10 11.14 -6.17 3.92
C GLU A 10 11.23 -4.66 3.69
N VAL A 11 11.17 -4.19 2.44
CA VAL A 11 11.20 -2.75 2.15
C VAL A 11 9.97 -2.03 2.71
N ILE A 12 8.79 -2.62 2.57
CA ILE A 12 7.56 -2.05 3.14
C ILE A 12 7.62 -2.04 4.67
N ASN A 13 8.14 -3.11 5.29
CA ASN A 13 8.32 -3.20 6.74
C ASN A 13 9.38 -2.21 7.24
N LEU A 14 10.45 -1.96 6.50
CA LEU A 14 11.47 -0.96 6.84
C LEU A 14 10.91 0.46 6.78
N MET A 15 10.10 0.78 5.77
CA MET A 15 9.39 2.06 5.69
C MET A 15 8.39 2.21 6.84
N PHE A 16 7.70 1.12 7.17
CA PHE A 16 6.78 1.06 8.30
C PHE A 16 7.47 1.34 9.65
N SER A 17 8.61 0.70 9.89
CA SER A 17 9.45 0.95 11.07
C SER A 17 9.97 2.39 11.16
N GLN A 18 9.95 3.15 10.06
CA GLN A 18 10.28 4.58 10.02
C GLN A 18 9.06 5.50 10.25
N GLY A 19 7.91 4.93 10.64
CA GLY A 19 6.68 5.68 10.90
C GLY A 19 5.90 6.08 9.64
N ILE A 20 6.24 5.50 8.48
CA ILE A 20 5.45 5.65 7.26
C ILE A 20 4.32 4.64 7.34
N SER A 21 3.06 5.07 7.18
CA SER A 21 1.96 4.10 7.16
C SER A 21 2.16 3.06 6.08
N TRP A 22 1.74 1.83 6.36
CA TRP A 22 1.87 0.71 5.43
C TRP A 22 1.28 1.04 4.04
N LEU A 23 0.15 1.74 4.01
CA LEU A 23 -0.50 2.16 2.76
C LEU A 23 0.33 3.20 1.98
N ALA A 24 0.95 4.15 2.68
CA ALA A 24 1.85 5.10 2.04
C ALA A 24 3.13 4.41 1.54
N ALA A 25 3.68 3.48 2.30
CA ALA A 25 4.86 2.69 1.90
C ALA A 25 4.60 1.88 0.62
N VAL A 26 3.48 1.15 0.57
CA VAL A 26 3.04 0.40 -0.61
C VAL A 26 2.83 1.35 -1.80
N ARG A 27 2.12 2.47 -1.60
CA ARG A 27 1.86 3.45 -2.66
C ARG A 27 3.16 4.01 -3.24
N ILE A 28 4.11 4.39 -2.40
CA ILE A 28 5.42 4.92 -2.81
C ILE A 28 6.22 3.86 -3.58
N ARG A 29 6.24 2.62 -3.08
CA ARG A 29 6.95 1.49 -3.72
C ARG A 29 6.45 1.23 -5.14
N HIS A 30 5.13 1.19 -5.34
CA HIS A 30 4.53 0.97 -6.66
C HIS A 30 4.39 2.25 -7.50
N LYS A 31 4.92 3.39 -7.03
CA LYS A 31 4.88 4.69 -7.72
C LYS A 31 3.45 5.15 -8.05
N LEU A 32 2.48 4.78 -7.22
CA LEU A 32 1.08 5.11 -7.44
C LEU A 32 0.74 6.51 -6.91
N SER A 33 -0.05 7.26 -7.68
CA SER A 33 -0.59 8.54 -7.24
C SER A 33 -1.74 8.35 -6.24
N LEU A 34 -2.00 9.38 -5.43
CA LEU A 34 -3.16 9.37 -4.54
C LEU A 34 -4.48 9.22 -5.31
N ALA A 35 -4.56 9.72 -6.55
CA ALA A 35 -5.75 9.64 -7.38
C ALA A 35 -6.01 8.20 -7.84
N GLU A 36 -4.97 7.48 -8.26
CA GLU A 36 -5.07 6.07 -8.66
C GLU A 36 -5.51 5.20 -7.48
N VAL A 37 -4.87 5.35 -6.32
CA VAL A 37 -5.23 4.60 -5.11
C VAL A 37 -6.65 4.96 -4.62
N SER A 38 -7.02 6.23 -4.68
CA SER A 38 -8.38 6.71 -4.32
C SER A 38 -9.44 6.06 -5.21
N LYS A 39 -9.22 6.06 -6.53
CA LYS A 39 -10.12 5.43 -7.51
C LYS A 39 -10.23 3.92 -7.29
N MET A 40 -9.10 3.26 -7.07
CA MET A 40 -9.02 1.81 -6.86
C MET A 40 -9.71 1.36 -5.56
N LEU A 41 -9.50 2.09 -4.47
CA LEU A 41 -10.13 1.79 -3.19
C LEU A 41 -11.60 2.22 -3.12
N GLY A 42 -12.04 3.11 -4.02
CA GLY A 42 -13.38 3.69 -4.03
C GLY A 42 -13.60 4.65 -2.85
N ILE A 43 -12.56 5.37 -2.43
CA ILE A 43 -12.61 6.33 -1.32
C ILE A 43 -12.10 7.69 -1.77
N SER A 44 -12.50 8.77 -1.10
CA SER A 44 -11.99 10.10 -1.43
C SER A 44 -10.49 10.24 -1.13
N ILE A 45 -9.79 11.10 -1.89
CA ILE A 45 -8.37 11.42 -1.64
C ILE A 45 -8.15 11.96 -0.21
N ASN A 46 -9.10 12.72 0.33
CA ASN A 46 -9.01 13.25 1.69
C ASN A 46 -9.11 12.14 2.75
N SER A 47 -10.00 11.16 2.53
CA SER A 47 -10.09 9.95 3.35
C SER A 47 -8.80 9.14 3.28
N LEU A 48 -8.24 8.98 2.07
CA LEU A 48 -6.98 8.27 1.84
C LEU A 48 -5.82 8.93 2.59
N LYS A 49 -5.65 10.27 2.49
CA LYS A 49 -4.63 11.03 3.23
C LYS A 49 -4.78 10.85 4.75
N ARG A 50 -6.02 10.79 5.26
CA ARG A 50 -6.27 10.59 6.69
C ARG A 50 -5.88 9.17 7.12
N ILE A 51 -6.17 8.17 6.30
CA ILE A 51 -5.77 6.78 6.56
C ILE A 51 -4.24 6.65 6.50
N GLU A 52 -3.58 7.27 5.51
CA GLU A 52 -2.11 7.28 5.41
C GLU A 52 -1.43 7.98 6.60
N LYS A 53 -2.10 8.93 7.26
CA LYS A 53 -1.57 9.63 8.44
C LYS A 53 -1.88 8.95 9.78
N THR A 54 -2.98 8.22 9.85
CA THR A 54 -3.49 7.66 11.13
C THR A 54 -3.30 6.16 11.25
N GLU A 55 -2.79 5.51 10.20
CA GLU A 55 -2.54 4.08 10.14
C GLU A 55 -3.77 3.19 10.47
N ARG A 56 -4.98 3.76 10.48
CA ARG A 56 -6.22 3.01 10.62
C ARG A 56 -6.57 2.33 9.31
N LEU A 57 -5.78 1.33 8.97
CA LEU A 57 -6.08 0.42 7.87
C LEU A 57 -7.08 -0.60 8.36
N SER A 58 -8.34 -0.43 7.95
CA SER A 58 -9.33 -1.48 8.11
C SER A 58 -8.90 -2.72 7.32
N SER A 59 -9.27 -3.89 7.83
CA SER A 59 -8.96 -5.19 7.21
C SER A 59 -9.40 -5.26 5.73
N ASN A 60 -10.48 -4.54 5.37
CA ASN A 60 -10.96 -4.44 4.00
C ASN A 60 -9.99 -3.72 3.05
N ILE A 61 -9.29 -2.68 3.51
CA ILE A 61 -8.32 -1.95 2.68
C ILE A 61 -7.08 -2.81 2.46
N LYS A 62 -6.61 -3.52 3.50
CA LYS A 62 -5.49 -4.48 3.37
C LYS A 62 -5.82 -5.58 2.35
N ARG A 63 -7.04 -6.15 2.41
CA ARG A 63 -7.48 -7.20 1.48
C ARG A 63 -7.53 -6.73 0.02
N LYS A 64 -8.16 -5.59 -0.26
CA LYS A 64 -8.22 -5.01 -1.63
C LYS A 64 -6.82 -4.76 -2.23
N TRP A 65 -5.85 -4.43 -1.38
CA TRP A 65 -4.47 -4.24 -1.82
C TRP A 65 -3.71 -5.54 -2.02
N GLN A 66 -3.94 -6.56 -1.19
CA GLN A 66 -3.41 -7.90 -1.43
C GLN A 66 -3.91 -8.45 -2.77
N GLU A 67 -5.20 -8.27 -3.06
CA GLU A 67 -5.78 -8.64 -4.36
C GLU A 67 -5.10 -7.92 -5.53
N PHE A 68 -4.79 -6.63 -5.38
CA PHE A 68 -4.07 -5.87 -6.40
C PHE A 68 -2.61 -6.30 -6.59
N MET A 69 -1.89 -6.54 -5.50
CA MET A 69 -0.52 -7.06 -5.59
C MET A 69 -0.50 -8.40 -6.32
N VAL A 70 -1.43 -9.30 -6.01
CA VAL A 70 -1.57 -10.59 -6.72
C VAL A 70 -1.86 -10.38 -8.22
N VAL A 71 -2.71 -9.42 -8.57
CA VAL A 71 -3.07 -9.13 -9.98
C VAL A 71 -1.93 -8.42 -10.74
N HIS A 72 -1.12 -7.60 -10.08
CA HIS A 72 -0.02 -6.85 -10.71
C HIS A 72 1.38 -7.48 -10.54
N GLN A 73 1.51 -8.62 -9.87
CA GLN A 73 2.74 -9.41 -9.74
C GLN A 73 3.15 -10.18 -11.02
N SER A 74 2.37 -10.09 -12.11
CA SER A 74 2.65 -10.78 -13.39
C SER A 74 3.43 -9.94 -14.43
N CYS A 75 4.04 -8.81 -14.04
CA CYS A 75 4.86 -7.98 -14.93
C CYS A 75 6.29 -7.79 -14.40
#